data_AF-A0AAF0QS17-F1
#
_entry.id   AF-A0AAF0QS17-F1
#
_cell.length_a   1.000
_cell.length_b   1.000
_cell.length_c   1.000
_cell.angle_alpha   90.00
_cell.angle_beta   90.00
_cell.angle_gamma   90.00
#
_symmetry.space_group_name_H-M   'P 1'
#
loop_
_entity.id
_entity.type
_entity.pdbx_description
1 polymer ?
#
loop_
_entity_poly.entity_id
_entity_poly.type
_entity_poly.pdbx_seq_one_letter_code
_entity_poly.pdbx_strand_id
1 'polypeptide(L)'
;VQVKASRDLPVEIVALEQKFALVGDILTCLKACKVKSDCNDAWVCSDCAPNAFPPNYHCDVLTANGQGYYATMLQARSNKQIV
;
A
#
# COMPACT_ATOMS: atom_id res chain seq x y z
N VAL A 1 10.30 -39.05 -18.27
CA VAL A 1 11.26 -38.00 -17.81
C VAL A 1 10.50 -37.05 -16.89
N GLN A 2 10.87 -37.01 -15.62
CA GLN A 2 10.20 -36.20 -14.59
C GLN A 2 10.79 -34.78 -14.65
N VAL A 3 10.00 -33.79 -15.09
CA VAL A 3 10.45 -32.39 -15.15
C VAL A 3 10.28 -31.77 -13.76
N LYS A 4 11.33 -31.86 -12.93
CA LYS A 4 11.45 -30.99 -11.75
C LYS A 4 11.95 -29.63 -12.22
N ALA A 5 11.05 -28.77 -12.68
CA ALA A 5 11.34 -27.37 -12.94
C ALA A 5 11.28 -26.60 -11.61
N SER A 6 12.31 -26.77 -10.79
CA SER A 6 12.66 -25.83 -9.74
C SER A 6 14.15 -25.59 -9.89
N ARG A 7 14.48 -24.54 -10.65
CA ARG A 7 15.85 -24.01 -10.74
C ARG A 7 15.71 -22.51 -10.84
N ASP A 8 15.94 -21.89 -9.69
CA ASP A 8 16.29 -20.49 -9.44
C ASP A 8 16.04 -19.56 -10.63
N LEU A 9 15.00 -18.73 -10.53
CA LEU A 9 14.89 -17.57 -11.41
C LEU A 9 16.21 -16.79 -11.33
N PRO A 10 16.76 -16.32 -12.47
CA PRO A 10 17.93 -15.46 -12.47
C PRO A 10 17.73 -14.34 -11.47
N VAL A 11 18.75 -14.05 -10.66
CA VAL A 11 18.74 -12.99 -9.63
C VAL A 11 18.18 -11.67 -10.18
N GLU A 12 18.41 -11.41 -11.47
CA GLU A 12 17.90 -10.27 -12.21
C GLU A 12 16.37 -10.25 -12.35
N ILE A 13 15.71 -11.39 -12.57
CA ILE A 13 14.24 -11.45 -12.63
C ILE A 13 13.64 -11.19 -11.25
N VAL A 14 14.22 -11.76 -10.19
CA VAL A 14 13.77 -11.51 -8.81
C VAL A 14 13.91 -10.03 -8.45
N ALA A 15 15.03 -9.39 -8.85
CA ALA A 15 15.24 -7.96 -8.63
C ALA A 15 14.27 -7.08 -9.45
N LEU A 16 13.89 -7.52 -10.66
CA LEU A 16 12.89 -6.85 -11.48
C LEU A 16 11.49 -7.00 -10.87
N GLU A 17 11.10 -8.19 -10.42
CA GLU A 17 9.82 -8.43 -9.71
C GLU A 17 9.70 -7.56 -8.46
N GLN A 18 10.77 -7.42 -7.67
CA GLN A 18 10.78 -6.54 -6.51
C GLN A 18 10.57 -5.06 -6.88
N LYS A 19 11.17 -4.60 -7.98
CA LYS A 19 10.96 -3.24 -8.49
C LYS A 19 9.56 -3.03 -9.05
N PHE A 20 9.02 -4.01 -9.77
CA PHE A 20 7.66 -3.92 -10.30
C PHE A 20 6.61 -4.00 -9.21
N ALA A 21 6.83 -4.78 -8.15
CA ALA A 21 6.04 -4.75 -6.93
C ALA A 21 6.06 -3.34 -6.34
N LEU A 22 7.24 -2.76 -6.07
CA LEU A 22 7.36 -1.36 -5.61
C LEU A 22 6.58 -0.35 -6.47
N VAL A 23 6.62 -0.47 -7.80
CA VAL A 23 5.89 0.45 -8.72
C VAL A 23 4.38 0.21 -8.68
N GLY A 24 3.95 -1.05 -8.72
CA GLY A 24 2.53 -1.42 -8.61
C GLY A 24 1.92 -0.94 -7.30
N ASP A 25 2.70 -0.98 -6.23
CA ASP A 25 2.32 -0.49 -4.91
C ASP A 25 2.16 1.02 -4.82
N ILE A 26 3.08 1.78 -5.40
CA ILE A 26 2.97 3.25 -5.47
C ILE A 26 1.74 3.65 -6.29
N LEU A 27 1.44 2.92 -7.38
CA LEU A 27 0.22 3.16 -8.18
C LEU A 27 -1.06 2.76 -7.46
N THR A 28 -0.97 1.78 -6.56
CA THR A 28 -2.12 1.38 -5.75
C THR A 28 -2.43 2.42 -4.69
N CYS A 29 -1.41 3.11 -4.15
CA CYS A 29 -1.64 4.32 -3.38
C CYS A 29 -2.45 5.32 -4.24
N LEU A 30 -3.53 5.88 -3.68
CA LEU A 30 -4.50 6.75 -4.37
C LEU A 30 -5.60 6.04 -5.20
N LYS A 31 -5.56 4.71 -5.35
CA LYS A 31 -6.69 3.95 -5.90
C LYS A 31 -7.92 4.17 -5.02
N ALA A 32 -9.04 4.59 -5.61
CA ALA A 32 -10.28 4.74 -4.87
C ALA A 32 -10.73 3.40 -4.25
N CYS A 33 -11.16 3.44 -3.00
CA CYS A 33 -11.59 2.26 -2.26
C CYS A 33 -12.89 2.55 -1.49
N LYS A 34 -13.60 1.48 -1.12
CA LYS A 34 -14.75 1.54 -0.20
C LYS A 34 -14.53 0.63 1.00
N VAL A 35 -13.77 -0.45 0.82
CA VAL A 35 -13.43 -1.42 1.85
C VAL A 35 -11.95 -1.76 1.77
N LYS A 36 -11.39 -2.25 2.89
CA LYS A 36 -9.96 -2.61 2.97
C LYS A 36 -9.53 -3.62 1.89
N SER A 37 -10.40 -4.56 1.54
CA SER A 37 -10.10 -5.58 0.53
C SER A 37 -9.87 -5.01 -0.88
N ASP A 38 -10.31 -3.78 -1.16
CA ASP A 38 -10.05 -3.12 -2.44
C ASP A 38 -8.56 -2.75 -2.63
N CYS A 39 -7.78 -2.80 -1.54
CA CYS A 39 -6.36 -2.46 -1.46
C CYS A 39 -5.45 -3.69 -1.24
N ASN A 40 -5.98 -4.91 -1.31
CA ASN A 40 -5.22 -6.14 -1.03
C ASN A 40 -4.22 -6.54 -2.14
N ASP A 41 -4.23 -5.84 -3.27
CA ASP A 41 -3.35 -6.09 -4.41
C ASP A 41 -1.91 -5.59 -4.16
N ALA A 42 -1.69 -4.84 -3.07
CA ALA A 42 -0.48 -4.10 -2.74
C ALA A 42 0.08 -4.52 -1.36
N TRP A 43 1.41 -4.64 -1.23
CA TRP A 43 2.11 -4.84 0.05
C TRP A 43 2.26 -3.55 0.86
N VAL A 44 2.35 -2.38 0.20
CA VAL A 44 2.54 -1.08 0.85
C VAL A 44 1.21 -0.39 1.14
N CYS A 45 0.38 -0.19 0.10
CA CYS A 45 -0.87 0.55 0.19
C CYS A 45 -2.06 -0.39 0.35
N SER A 46 -2.19 -0.95 1.56
CA SER A 46 -3.16 -1.99 1.93
C SER A 46 -4.27 -1.53 2.87
N ASP A 47 -4.33 -0.24 3.20
CA ASP A 47 -5.40 0.33 4.03
C ASP A 47 -6.34 1.20 3.20
N CYS A 48 -7.65 1.14 3.48
CA CYS A 48 -8.62 2.02 2.82
C CYS A 48 -8.90 3.23 3.73
N ALA A 49 -8.21 4.35 3.47
CA ALA A 49 -8.18 5.50 4.36
C ALA A 49 -8.88 6.74 3.76
N PRO A 50 -9.39 7.65 4.62
CA PRO A 50 -9.93 8.93 4.16
C PRO A 50 -8.89 9.71 3.37
N ASN A 51 -9.31 10.34 2.27
CA ASN A 51 -8.44 11.27 1.54
C ASN A 51 -8.49 12.68 2.15
N ALA A 52 -7.73 13.60 1.53
CA ALA A 52 -7.74 15.02 1.87
C ALA A 52 -9.07 15.75 1.60
N PHE A 53 -9.95 15.14 0.81
CA PHE A 53 -11.18 15.74 0.28
C PHE A 53 -12.36 14.79 0.50
N PRO A 54 -12.94 14.76 1.73
CA PRO A 54 -14.10 13.93 2.02
C PRO A 54 -15.24 14.19 1.01
N PRO A 55 -16.06 13.18 0.68
CA PRO A 55 -16.28 11.92 1.41
C PRO A 55 -15.46 10.72 0.88
N ASN A 56 -14.45 10.95 0.04
CA ASN A 56 -13.81 9.88 -0.72
C ASN A 56 -12.68 9.18 0.08
N TYR A 57 -12.45 7.90 -0.25
CA TYR A 57 -11.42 7.07 0.35
C TYR A 57 -10.47 6.55 -0.73
N HIS A 58 -9.24 6.29 -0.34
CA HIS A 58 -8.23 5.73 -1.22
C HIS A 58 -7.34 4.74 -0.48
N CYS A 59 -6.71 3.85 -1.24
CA CYS A 59 -5.69 2.98 -0.70
C CYS A 59 -4.50 3.83 -0.26
N ASP A 60 -4.08 3.62 0.98
CA ASP A 60 -3.03 4.38 1.66
C ASP A 60 -2.09 3.42 2.41
N VAL A 61 -0.92 3.94 2.77
CA VAL A 61 0.12 3.19 3.46
C VAL A 61 -0.36 2.91 4.88
N LEU A 62 -0.41 1.63 5.25
CA LEU A 62 -0.71 1.24 6.62
C LEU A 62 0.47 1.63 7.51
N THR A 63 0.25 2.48 8.50
CA THR A 63 1.29 2.83 9.48
C THR A 63 1.26 1.90 10.70
N ALA A 64 2.25 2.01 11.57
CA ALA A 64 2.39 1.16 12.76
C ALA A 64 1.22 1.27 13.76
N ASN A 65 0.39 2.32 13.67
CA ASN A 65 -0.80 2.48 14.51
C ASN A 65 -2.07 1.83 13.92
N GLY A 66 -1.95 1.14 12.78
CA GLY A 66 -3.07 0.48 12.10
C GLY A 66 -3.95 1.41 11.26
N GLN A 67 -3.51 2.64 10.98
CA GLN A 67 -4.22 3.62 10.15
C GLN A 67 -3.37 4.04 8.96
N GLY A 68 -4.04 4.47 7.88
CA GLY A 68 -3.43 5.14 6.74
C GLY A 68 -2.51 6.31 7.15
N TYR A 69 -1.43 6.49 6.39
CA TYR A 69 -0.45 7.55 6.59
C TYR A 69 -1.07 8.95 6.58
N TYR A 70 -2.03 9.22 5.68
CA TYR A 70 -2.72 10.49 5.64
C TYR A 70 -3.60 10.73 6.87
N ALA A 71 -4.33 9.71 7.33
CA ALA A 71 -5.12 9.79 8.56
C ALA A 71 -4.23 10.04 9.80
N THR A 72 -3.07 9.40 9.84
CA THR A 72 -2.07 9.60 10.90
C THR A 72 -1.49 11.03 10.88
N MET A 73 -1.20 11.58 9.70
CA MET A 73 -0.78 12.98 9.57
C MET A 73 -1.85 13.97 10.01
N LEU A 74 -3.12 13.73 9.67
CA LEU A 74 -4.23 14.57 10.10
C LEU A 74 -4.36 14.60 11.62
N GLN A 75 -4.36 13.42 12.27
CA GLN A 75 -4.42 13.34 13.73
C GLN A 75 -3.23 14.03 14.41
N ALA A 76 -2.02 13.84 13.89
CA ALA A 76 -0.83 14.51 14.42
C ALA A 76 -0.94 16.04 14.32
N ARG A 77 -1.56 16.58 13.26
CA ARG A 77 -1.82 18.02 13.12
C ARG A 77 -2.89 18.51 14.08
N SER A 78 -4.00 17.79 14.20
CA SER A 78 -5.08 18.15 15.14
C SER A 78 -4.59 18.14 16.60
N ASN A 79 -3.82 17.12 16.98
CA ASN A 79 -3.25 17.05 18.34
C ASN A 79 -2.29 18.19 18.64
N LYS A 80 -1.52 18.67 17.65
CA LYS A 80 -0.66 19.86 17.81
C LYS A 80 -1.43 21.18 17.94
N GLN A 81 -2.67 21.26 17.49
CA GLN A 81 -3.51 22.47 17.66
C GLN A 81 -4.18 22.55 19.04
N ILE A 82 -4.19 21.45 19.79
CA ILE A 82 -4.86 21.34 21.10
C ILE A 82 -3.87 21.57 22.27
N VAL A 83 -2.56 21.75 21.97
CA VAL A 83 -1.49 22.03 22.96
C VAL A 83 -1.04 23.49 22.86
#